data_AF-V4L453-F1
#
_entry.id   AF-V4L453-F1
#
_cell.length_a   1.000
_cell.length_b   1.000
_cell.length_c   1.000
_cell.angle_alpha   90.00
_cell.angle_beta   90.00
_cell.angle_gamma   90.00
#
_symmetry.space_group_name_H-M   'P 1'
#
loop_
_entity.id
_entity.type
_entity.pdbx_description
1 polymer ?
#
loop_
_entity_poly.entity_id
_entity_poly.type
_entity_poly.pdbx_seq_one_letter_code
_entity_poly.pdbx_strand_id
1 'polypeptide(L)' 'MSSLFVKVYRFYRDGFAAMTVGRTLWKIIFIKLFIMFAVLKLFFFPDFLSTRFDSDEQRSQYVLEQITREP' A
#
# COMPACT_ATOMS: atom_id res chain seq x y z
N MET A 1 -17.09 18.85 25.33
CA MET A 1 -16.49 18.73 23.97
C MET A 1 -16.30 17.27 23.53
N SER A 2 -16.09 16.29 24.43
CA SER A 2 -15.93 14.87 24.10
C SER A 2 -17.14 14.21 23.43
N SER A 3 -18.37 14.68 23.71
CA SER A 3 -19.59 14.05 23.19
C SER A 3 -19.86 14.29 21.70
N LEU A 4 -19.34 15.37 21.10
CA LEU A 4 -19.52 15.65 19.67
C LEU A 4 -18.68 14.72 18.81
N PHE A 5 -17.40 14.52 19.14
CA PHE A 5 -16.53 13.60 18.43
C PHE A 5 -17.06 12.16 18.46
N VAL A 6 -17.56 11.72 19.62
CA VAL A 6 -18.16 10.38 19.77
C VAL A 6 -19.44 10.25 18.93
N LYS A 7 -20.30 11.28 18.90
CA LYS A 7 -21.53 11.29 18.09
C LYS A 7 -21.22 11.26 16.59
N VAL A 8 -20.27 12.07 16.14
CA VAL A 8 -19.83 12.12 14.74
C VAL A 8 -19.27 10.76 14.33
N TYR A 9 -18.38 10.18 15.13
CA TYR A 9 -17.84 8.84 14.87
C TYR A 9 -18.94 7.78 14.78
N ARG A 10 -19.89 7.75 15.73
CA ARG A 10 -21.02 6.81 15.70
C ARG A 10 -21.87 6.99 14.46
N PHE A 11 -22.17 8.23 14.07
CA PHE A 11 -22.95 8.51 12.87
C PHE A 11 -22.30 7.94 11.61
N TYR A 12 -20.99 8.17 11.40
CA TYR A 12 -20.28 7.61 10.25
C TYR A 12 -20.19 6.10 10.30
N ARG A 13 -19.88 5.53 11.47
CA ARG A 13 -19.79 4.07 11.65
C ARG A 13 -21.13 3.39 11.42
N ASP A 14 -22.20 3.91 12.01
CA ASP A 14 -23.54 3.34 11.95
C ASP A 14 -24.14 3.55 10.55
N GLY A 15 -23.91 4.70 9.91
CA GLY A 15 -24.27 4.95 8.51
C GLY A 15 -23.54 4.00 7.55
N PHE A 16 -22.24 3.79 7.74
CA PHE A 16 -21.46 2.84 6.95
C PHE A 16 -21.91 1.39 7.17
N ALA A 17 -22.23 1.02 8.40
CA ALA A 17 -22.77 -0.29 8.76
C ALA A 17 -24.23 -0.51 8.32
N ALA A 18 -24.99 0.54 8.02
CA ALA A 18 -26.31 0.42 7.39
C ALA A 18 -26.23 0.35 5.85
N MET A 19 -25.12 0.79 5.24
CA MET A 19 -24.98 0.85 3.79
C MET A 19 -24.67 -0.51 3.13
N THR A 20 -25.64 -1.09 2.43
CA THR A 20 -25.43 -2.32 1.64
C THR A 20 -24.59 -2.06 0.38
N VAL A 21 -24.91 -1.00 -0.37
CA VAL A 21 -24.19 -0.64 -1.61
C VAL A 21 -22.81 -0.04 -1.32
N GLY A 22 -22.72 0.83 -0.30
CA GLY A 22 -21.45 1.48 0.09
C GLY A 22 -20.39 0.47 0.52
N ARG A 23 -20.77 -0.59 1.26
CA ARG A 23 -19.86 -1.70 1.60
C ARG A 23 -19.35 -2.42 0.35
N THR A 24 -20.22 -2.68 -0.62
CA THR A 24 -19.83 -3.32 -1.87
C THR A 24 -18.86 -2.45 -2.68
N LEU A 25 -19.12 -1.14 -2.77
CA LEU A 25 -18.22 -0.20 -3.43
C LEU A 25 -16.85 -0.14 -2.74
N TRP A 26 -16.81 -0.11 -1.41
CA TRP A 26 -15.54 -0.14 -0.67
C TRP A 26 -14.75 -1.42 -0.91
N LYS A 27 -15.41 -2.58 -0.96
CA LYS A 27 -14.76 -3.84 -1.37
C LYS A 27 -14.16 -3.73 -2.77
N ILE A 28 -14.90 -3.16 -3.72
CA ILE A 28 -14.40 -2.94 -5.09
C ILE A 28 -13.18 -2.03 -5.09
N ILE A 29 -13.20 -0.94 -4.31
CA ILE A 29 -12.05 -0.02 -4.17
C ILE A 29 -10.84 -0.77 -3.62
N PHE A 30 -10.99 -1.54 -2.54
CA PHE A 30 -9.91 -2.33 -1.97
C PHE A 30 -9.33 -3.34 -2.95
N ILE A 31 -10.19 -4.07 -3.68
CA ILE A 31 -9.76 -5.01 -4.73
C ILE A 31 -8.98 -4.26 -5.81
N LYS A 32 -9.48 -3.13 -6.29
CA LYS A 32 -8.83 -2.34 -7.32
C LYS A 32 -7.46 -1.83 -6.86
N LEU A 33 -7.37 -1.31 -5.63
CA LEU A 33 -6.11 -0.88 -5.02
C LEU A 33 -5.12 -2.04 -4.87
N PHE A 34 -5.60 -3.20 -4.42
CA PHE A 34 -4.77 -4.40 -4.31
C PHE A 34 -4.23 -4.85 -5.68
N ILE A 35 -5.07 -4.88 -6.70
CA ILE A 35 -4.66 -5.23 -8.08
C ILE A 35 -3.66 -4.20 -8.61
N MET A 36 -3.95 -2.90 -8.46
CA MET A 36 -3.03 -1.84 -8.89
C MET A 36 -1.68 -1.98 -8.18
N PHE A 37 -1.67 -2.22 -6.88
CA PHE A 37 -0.45 -2.44 -6.11
C PHE A 37 0.29 -3.70 -6.56
N ALA A 38 -0.41 -4.82 -6.79
CA ALA A 38 0.19 -6.07 -7.23
C ALA A 38 0.80 -5.96 -8.63
N VAL A 39 0.11 -5.29 -9.57
CA VAL A 39 0.63 -4.99 -10.91
C VAL A 39 1.85 -4.08 -10.82
N LEU A 40 1.75 -2.95 -10.11
CA LEU A 40 2.89 -2.06 -9.92
C LEU A 40 4.08 -2.79 -9.29
N LYS A 41 3.84 -3.60 -8.25
CA LYS A 41 4.87 -4.44 -7.63
C LYS A 41 5.49 -5.41 -8.63
N LEU A 42 4.69 -6.17 -9.38
CA LEU A 42 5.23 -7.19 -10.28
C LEU A 42 5.97 -6.62 -11.49
N PHE A 43 5.48 -5.50 -12.05
CA PHE A 43 6.05 -4.88 -13.26
C PHE A 43 7.15 -3.85 -12.96
N PHE A 44 7.02 -3.05 -11.90
CA PHE A 44 8.02 -2.03 -11.53
C PHE A 44 9.03 -2.53 -10.48
N PHE A 45 8.69 -3.58 -9.74
CA PHE A 45 9.59 -4.26 -8.81
C PHE A 45 9.65 -5.77 -9.11
N PRO A 46 10.01 -6.17 -10.36
CA PRO A 46 10.49 -7.53 -10.55
C PRO A 46 11.69 -7.73 -9.63
N ASP A 47 12.09 -8.98 -9.40
CA ASP A 47 13.12 -9.42 -8.47
C ASP A 47 14.54 -8.91 -8.85
N PHE A 48 14.68 -7.59 -9.03
CA PHE A 48 15.77 -6.87 -9.69
C PHE A 48 17.10 -7.10 -9.01
N LEU A 49 17.02 -7.43 -7.73
CA LEU A 49 18.16 -7.57 -6.85
C LEU A 49 18.51 -9.04 -6.58
N SER A 50 17.63 -10.01 -6.85
CA SER A 50 17.95 -11.45 -6.66
C SER A 50 18.56 -12.09 -7.91
N THR A 51 18.45 -11.46 -9.09
CA THR A 51 18.96 -12.05 -10.35
C THR A 51 20.44 -11.77 -10.62
N ARG A 52 21.13 -10.97 -9.79
CA ARG A 52 22.50 -10.51 -10.03
C ARG A 52 23.47 -10.66 -8.84
N PHE A 53 22.99 -11.02 -7.65
CA PHE A 53 23.81 -11.04 -6.43
C PHE A 53 23.48 -12.27 -5.58
N ASP A 54 24.51 -13.05 -5.23
CA ASP A 54 24.40 -14.27 -4.42
C ASP A 54 24.24 -13.99 -2.91
N SER A 55 24.52 -12.77 -2.46
CA SER A 55 24.48 -12.37 -1.04
C SER A 55 23.83 -10.99 -0.84
N ASP A 56 23.01 -10.88 0.20
CA ASP A 56 22.31 -9.64 0.59
C ASP A 56 23.29 -8.49 0.92
N GLU A 57 24.49 -8.79 1.43
CA GLU A 57 25.55 -7.79 1.69
C GLU A 57 26.02 -7.11 0.40
N GLN A 58 26.28 -7.87 -0.67
CA GLN A 58 26.73 -7.32 -1.97
C GLN A 58 25.64 -6.46 -2.62
N ARG A 59 24.39 -6.91 -2.45
CA ARG A 59 23.18 -6.25 -2.92
C ARG A 59 22.99 -4.87 -2.27
N SER A 60 23.21 -4.79 -0.96
CA SER A 60 23.13 -3.54 -0.19
C SER A 60 24.24 -2.56 -0.58
N GLN A 61 25.47 -3.04 -0.74
CA GLN A 61 26.61 -2.21 -1.16
C GLN A 61 26.41 -1.61 -2.57
N TYR A 62 25.91 -2.39 -3.54
CA TYR A 62 25.64 -1.89 -4.89
C TYR A 62 24.57 -0.78 -4.91
N VAL A 63 23.50 -0.94 -4.14
CA VAL A 63 22.44 0.08 -4.02
C VAL A 63 22.98 1.35 -3.35
N LEU A 64 23.78 1.22 -2.30
CA LEU A 64 24.44 2.35 -1.63
C LEU A 64 25.35 3.11 -2.61
N GLU A 65 26.16 2.40 -3.40
CA GLU A 65 27.08 3.01 -4.37
C GLU A 65 26.32 3.78 -5.47
N GLN A 66 25.19 3.26 -5.97
CA GLN A 66 24.37 3.94 -6.98
C GLN A 66 23.64 5.17 -6.43
N ILE A 67 23.19 5.16 -5.17
CA ILE A 67 22.51 6.31 -4.54
C ILE A 67 23.51 7.39 -4.14
N THR A 68 24.74 7.00 -3.78
CA THR A 68 25.81 7.92 -3.38
C THR A 68 26.62 8.43 -4.58
N ARG A 69 26.45 7.84 -5.76
CA ARG A 69 26.89 8.43 -7.03
C ARG A 69 26.05 9.65 -7.32
N GLU A 70 26.49 10.80 -6.81
CA GLU A 70 26.10 12.09 -7.35
C GLU A 70 26.53 12.16 -8.84
N PRO A 71 25.74 12.82 -9.71
CA PRO A 71 26.11 12.99 -11.13
C PRO A 71 27.45 13.71 -11.33
#